data_AF-V5H1A2-F1
#
_entry.id   AF-V5H1A2-F1
#
_cell.length_a   1.000
_cell.length_b   1.000
_cell.length_c   1.000
_cell.angle_alpha   90.00
_cell.angle_beta   90.00
_cell.angle_gamma   90.00
#
_symmetry.space_group_name_H-M   'P 1'
#
loop_
_entity.id
_entity.type
_entity.pdbx_description
1 polymer ?
#
loop_
_entity_poly.entity_id
_entity_poly.type
_entity_poly.pdbx_seq_one_letter_code
_entity_poly.pdbx_strand_id
1 'polypeptide(L)'
;MLLVGRRLGRRRNGTIFPSILGSAFSTAVCMSGKNVAIAVEVPLLYATFATIAHEIGHLLGSTHDGNGPIVRGHPGAKTCKSSSGYIMGSARGPPFRFSNCSEEEMQFTLRLRWKNCQKTESGYNFFNVTKEVAGSNITPEMYCQRINPALYVSA
;
A
#
# COMPACT_ATOMS: atom_id res chain seq x y z
N MET A 1 -2.83 -7.13 6.42
CA MET A 1 -1.65 -6.75 5.62
C MET A 1 -0.52 -7.70 5.98
N LEU A 2 0.08 -8.36 4.98
CA LEU A 2 1.28 -9.19 5.15
C LEU A 2 2.48 -8.41 4.60
N LEU A 3 3.51 -8.23 5.42
CA LEU A 3 4.75 -7.58 5.01
C LEU A 3 5.83 -8.64 4.76
N VAL A 4 6.52 -8.54 3.62
CA VAL A 4 7.52 -9.54 3.22
C VAL A 4 8.84 -8.91 2.79
N GLY A 5 9.96 -9.47 3.25
CA GLY A 5 11.30 -9.07 2.79
C GLY A 5 11.71 -9.68 1.44
N ARG A 6 10.95 -10.67 0.94
CA ARG A 6 11.23 -11.32 -0.35
C ARG A 6 10.61 -10.53 -1.49
N ARG A 7 11.32 -10.45 -2.62
CA ARG A 7 10.79 -9.86 -3.86
C ARG A 7 9.54 -10.60 -4.31
N LEU A 8 8.49 -9.85 -4.62
CA LEU A 8 7.27 -10.39 -5.22
C LEU A 8 7.39 -10.39 -6.74
N GLY A 9 6.66 -11.29 -7.40
CA GLY A 9 6.70 -11.39 -8.85
C GLY A 9 5.43 -11.99 -9.44
N ARG A 10 5.16 -11.66 -10.71
CA ARG A 10 4.07 -12.23 -11.48
C ARG A 10 4.56 -13.46 -12.21
N ARG A 11 3.89 -14.59 -12.01
CA ARG A 11 4.16 -15.81 -12.77
C ARG A 11 3.47 -15.76 -14.14
N ARG A 12 4.21 -15.98 -15.22
CA ARG A 12 3.69 -16.15 -16.59
C ARG A 12 4.42 -17.31 -17.25
N ASN A 13 3.68 -18.32 -17.72
CA ASN A 13 4.21 -19.52 -18.39
C ASN A 13 5.39 -20.18 -17.64
N GLY A 14 5.28 -20.33 -16.33
CA GLY A 14 6.34 -20.93 -15.50
C GLY A 14 7.42 -19.94 -15.03
N THR A 15 7.64 -18.84 -15.74
CA THR A 15 8.64 -17.80 -15.42
C THR A 15 8.08 -16.78 -14.42
N ILE A 16 8.89 -16.39 -13.43
CA ILE A 16 8.54 -15.36 -12.45
C ILE A 16 9.19 -14.03 -12.86
N PHE A 17 8.37 -13.00 -13.05
CA PHE A 17 8.82 -11.64 -13.34
C PHE A 17 8.71 -10.78 -12.07
N PRO A 18 9.82 -10.33 -11.46
CA PRO A 18 9.82 -9.59 -10.20
C PRO A 18 9.41 -8.11 -10.40
N SER A 19 8.15 -7.87 -10.77
CA SER A 19 7.65 -6.57 -11.22
C SER A 19 6.61 -5.95 -10.30
N ILE A 20 6.29 -6.58 -9.16
CA ILE A 20 5.25 -6.13 -8.23
C ILE A 20 5.86 -5.85 -6.86
N LEU A 21 5.42 -4.77 -6.22
CA LEU A 21 5.83 -4.40 -4.87
C LEU A 21 4.74 -4.72 -3.84
N GLY A 22 3.52 -5.00 -4.28
CA GLY A 22 2.41 -5.38 -3.44
C GLY A 22 1.23 -5.90 -4.27
N SER A 23 0.20 -6.36 -3.57
CA SER A 23 -1.08 -6.73 -4.16
C SER A 23 -2.17 -6.73 -3.08
N ALA A 24 -3.36 -6.28 -3.44
CA ALA A 24 -4.53 -6.26 -2.58
C ALA A 24 -5.79 -6.71 -3.33
N PHE A 25 -6.77 -7.24 -2.59
CA PHE A 25 -8.12 -7.40 -3.13
C PHE A 25 -8.86 -6.06 -3.10
N SER A 26 -9.14 -5.49 -4.26
CA SER A 26 -9.80 -4.19 -4.34
C SER A 26 -11.19 -4.21 -3.69
N THR A 27 -11.53 -3.14 -2.96
CA THR A 27 -12.83 -2.94 -2.28
C THR A 27 -13.19 -3.98 -1.21
N ALA A 28 -12.23 -4.83 -0.82
CA ALA A 28 -12.47 -5.98 0.04
C ALA A 28 -12.34 -5.69 1.53
N VAL A 29 -12.23 -4.42 1.93
CA VAL A 29 -12.32 -4.05 3.34
C VAL A 29 -13.60 -4.63 3.95
N CYS A 30 -13.46 -5.24 5.13
CA CYS A 30 -14.57 -5.86 5.86
C CYS A 30 -15.31 -6.99 5.12
N MET A 31 -14.63 -7.62 4.15
CA MET A 31 -15.08 -8.87 3.54
C MET A 31 -14.25 -10.02 4.12
N SER A 32 -14.89 -10.87 4.93
CA SER A 32 -14.23 -12.01 5.56
C SER A 32 -13.51 -12.89 4.53
N GLY A 33 -12.23 -13.19 4.79
CA GLY A 33 -11.38 -14.01 3.92
C GLY A 33 -10.83 -13.28 2.67
N LYS A 34 -11.24 -12.04 2.41
CA LYS A 34 -10.75 -11.23 1.27
C LYS A 34 -10.14 -9.89 1.69
N ASN A 35 -10.30 -9.48 2.94
CA ASN A 35 -9.72 -8.28 3.54
C ASN A 35 -8.19 -8.40 3.76
N VAL A 36 -7.47 -8.84 2.72
CA VAL A 36 -6.04 -9.14 2.75
C VAL A 36 -5.29 -8.40 1.64
N ALA A 37 -4.08 -7.98 1.99
CA ALA A 37 -3.11 -7.36 1.09
C ALA A 37 -1.71 -7.80 1.50
N ILE A 38 -0.79 -7.76 0.56
CA ILE A 38 0.64 -8.06 0.74
C ILE A 38 1.47 -6.92 0.18
N ALA A 39 2.56 -6.56 0.84
CA ALA A 39 3.53 -5.58 0.35
C ALA A 39 4.95 -6.01 0.70
N VAL A 40 5.90 -5.68 -0.17
CA VAL A 40 7.32 -5.81 0.12
C VAL A 40 7.69 -4.75 1.14
N GLU A 41 8.41 -5.17 2.19
CA GLU A 41 8.96 -4.30 3.21
C GLU A 41 10.39 -4.74 3.52
N VAL A 42 11.32 -3.78 3.58
CA VAL A 42 12.63 -4.00 4.16
C VAL A 42 12.58 -3.51 5.60
N PRO A 43 12.61 -4.42 6.61
CA PRO A 43 12.44 -4.03 8.01
C PRO A 43 13.38 -2.91 8.41
N LEU A 44 12.86 -1.96 9.19
CA LEU A 44 13.61 -0.83 9.75
C LEU A 44 14.24 0.11 8.70
N LEU A 45 13.76 0.12 7.45
CA LEU A 45 14.17 1.12 6.44
C LEU A 45 13.11 2.16 6.12
N TYR A 46 11.83 1.87 6.40
CA TYR A 46 10.72 2.76 6.10
C TYR A 46 10.62 3.20 4.62
N ALA A 47 11.34 2.52 3.72
CA ALA A 47 11.45 2.90 2.31
C ALA A 47 10.19 2.59 1.49
N THR A 48 9.36 1.67 1.98
CA THR A 48 8.23 1.07 1.25
C THR A 48 6.87 1.43 1.86
N PHE A 49 6.81 2.40 2.79
CA PHE A 49 5.54 2.84 3.39
C PHE A 49 4.52 3.35 2.37
N ALA A 50 4.98 4.04 1.31
CA ALA A 50 4.09 4.46 0.22
C ALA A 50 3.47 3.26 -0.51
N THR A 51 4.22 2.16 -0.67
CA THR A 51 3.70 0.90 -1.22
C THR A 51 2.69 0.25 -0.27
N ILE A 52 2.98 0.19 1.03
CA ILE A 52 2.02 -0.34 2.01
C ILE A 52 0.72 0.47 1.98
N ALA A 53 0.82 1.80 1.98
CA ALA A 53 -0.33 2.70 1.89
C ALA A 53 -1.10 2.49 0.58
N HIS A 54 -0.41 2.31 -0.55
CA HIS A 54 -1.03 2.02 -1.84
C HIS A 54 -1.91 0.76 -1.79
N GLU A 55 -1.39 -0.34 -1.26
CA GLU A 55 -2.15 -1.59 -1.16
C GLU A 55 -3.30 -1.51 -0.15
N ILE A 56 -3.14 -0.74 0.94
CA ILE A 56 -4.24 -0.40 1.84
C ILE A 56 -5.32 0.41 1.10
N GLY A 57 -4.90 1.36 0.26
CA GLY A 57 -5.81 2.16 -0.57
C GLY A 57 -6.67 1.29 -1.48
N HIS A 58 -6.07 0.28 -2.12
CA HIS A 58 -6.81 -0.72 -2.88
C HIS A 58 -7.81 -1.52 -2.04
N LEU A 59 -7.42 -2.02 -0.86
CA LEU A 59 -8.35 -2.69 0.07
C LEU A 59 -9.55 -1.81 0.43
N LEU A 60 -9.28 -0.54 0.71
CA LEU A 60 -10.29 0.48 1.01
C LEU A 60 -11.09 0.89 -0.22
N GLY A 61 -10.73 0.45 -1.42
CA GLY A 61 -11.53 0.59 -2.63
C GLY A 61 -10.98 1.57 -3.66
N SER A 62 -9.87 2.25 -3.41
CA SER A 62 -9.31 3.15 -4.41
C SER A 62 -8.75 2.38 -5.61
N THR A 63 -9.04 2.86 -6.81
CA THR A 63 -8.36 2.45 -8.05
C THR A 63 -7.09 3.28 -8.26
N HIS A 64 -6.31 2.99 -9.29
CA HIS A 64 -5.21 3.91 -9.65
C HIS A 64 -5.78 5.23 -10.18
N ASP A 65 -5.13 6.34 -9.87
CA ASP A 65 -5.50 7.64 -10.41
C ASP A 65 -5.53 7.57 -11.96
N GLY A 66 -6.63 8.03 -12.56
CA GLY A 66 -6.91 7.94 -13.99
C GLY A 66 -7.77 6.76 -14.40
N ASN A 67 -7.99 5.77 -13.53
CA ASN A 67 -8.81 4.61 -13.85
C ASN A 67 -10.31 4.84 -13.61
N GLY A 68 -11.12 3.98 -14.22
CA GLY A 68 -12.57 3.98 -14.04
C GLY A 68 -13.07 3.27 -12.78
N PRO A 69 -14.39 3.28 -12.56
CA PRO A 69 -15.08 2.55 -11.49
C PRO A 69 -14.73 1.06 -11.41
N ILE A 70 -14.59 0.52 -10.19
CA ILE A 70 -14.31 -0.91 -9.95
C ILE A 70 -15.61 -1.74 -9.91
N VAL A 71 -16.66 -1.16 -9.34
CA VAL A 71 -18.01 -1.75 -9.21
C VAL A 71 -19.07 -0.73 -9.60
N ARG A 72 -20.32 -1.19 -9.81
CA ARG A 72 -21.44 -0.29 -10.13
C ARG A 72 -21.62 0.76 -9.03
N GLY A 73 -21.68 2.03 -9.42
CA GLY A 73 -21.84 3.17 -8.51
C GLY A 73 -20.55 3.67 -7.85
N HIS A 74 -19.42 2.97 -8.05
CA HIS A 74 -18.11 3.46 -7.62
C HIS A 74 -17.72 4.72 -8.40
N PRO A 75 -17.17 5.77 -7.76
CA PRO A 75 -16.91 7.03 -8.45
C PRO A 75 -15.79 6.92 -9.50
N GLY A 76 -14.79 6.06 -9.28
CA GLY A 76 -13.62 5.99 -10.15
C GLY A 76 -12.66 7.15 -9.88
N ALA A 77 -11.54 7.18 -10.60
CA ALA A 77 -10.50 8.20 -10.44
C ALA A 77 -10.08 8.87 -11.76
N LYS A 78 -10.93 8.83 -12.80
CA LYS A 78 -10.61 9.35 -14.15
C LYS A 78 -10.20 10.84 -14.17
N THR A 79 -10.68 11.63 -13.22
CA THR A 79 -10.40 13.07 -13.12
C THR A 79 -9.04 13.36 -12.45
N CYS A 80 -8.50 12.41 -11.69
CA CYS A 80 -7.17 12.51 -11.10
C CYS A 80 -6.12 11.98 -12.06
N LYS A 81 -5.13 12.81 -12.40
CA LYS A 81 -4.05 12.40 -13.32
C LYS A 81 -3.11 11.44 -12.61
N SER A 82 -2.81 10.31 -13.23
CA SER A 82 -1.84 9.33 -12.71
C SER A 82 -0.45 9.93 -12.44
N SER A 83 -0.06 10.95 -13.21
CA SER A 83 1.25 11.60 -13.11
C SER A 83 1.37 12.65 -11.99
N SER A 84 0.33 12.87 -11.19
CA SER A 84 0.32 13.94 -10.16
C SER A 84 1.07 13.59 -8.86
N GLY A 85 1.66 12.40 -8.75
CA GLY A 85 2.51 12.00 -7.61
C GLY A 85 1.78 11.48 -6.38
N TYR A 86 0.45 11.44 -6.39
CA TYR A 86 -0.34 10.85 -5.31
C TYR A 86 -0.08 9.34 -5.17
N ILE A 87 -0.37 8.78 -4.00
CA ILE A 87 -0.06 7.38 -3.65
C ILE A 87 -0.62 6.38 -4.69
N MET A 88 -1.78 6.66 -5.28
CA MET A 88 -2.43 5.78 -6.28
C MET A 88 -2.03 6.11 -7.73
N GLY A 89 -1.11 7.06 -7.93
CA GLY A 89 -0.58 7.45 -9.22
C GLY A 89 0.62 6.61 -9.68
N SER A 90 1.16 6.97 -10.85
CA SER A 90 2.33 6.33 -11.46
C SER A 90 3.66 6.94 -11.03
N ALA A 91 3.65 8.20 -10.57
CA ALA A 91 4.84 8.89 -10.10
C ALA A 91 5.19 8.46 -8.66
N ARG A 92 6.48 8.24 -8.40
CA ARG A 92 6.98 7.85 -7.07
C ARG A 92 7.57 9.05 -6.36
N GLY A 93 7.19 9.27 -5.11
CA GLY A 93 7.73 10.31 -4.25
C GLY A 93 6.66 11.20 -3.61
N PRO A 94 7.00 12.43 -3.20
CA PRO A 94 6.03 13.36 -2.65
C PRO A 94 4.87 13.60 -3.63
N PRO A 95 3.65 13.87 -3.12
CA PRO A 95 3.35 14.37 -1.77
C PRO A 95 3.07 13.33 -0.68
N PHE A 96 3.24 12.02 -0.93
CA PHE A 96 2.96 10.95 0.06
C PHE A 96 1.55 11.03 0.69
N ARG A 97 0.56 11.42 -0.10
CA ARG A 97 -0.87 11.48 0.28
C ARG A 97 -1.75 10.92 -0.82
N PHE A 98 -2.99 10.60 -0.48
CA PHE A 98 -4.01 10.20 -1.44
C PHE A 98 -4.53 11.41 -2.22
N SER A 99 -5.03 11.16 -3.43
CA SER A 99 -5.77 12.17 -4.21
C SER A 99 -7.18 12.32 -3.65
N ASN A 100 -7.88 13.40 -4.02
CA ASN A 100 -9.30 13.54 -3.66
C ASN A 100 -10.16 12.41 -4.28
N CYS A 101 -9.82 11.93 -5.48
CA CYS A 101 -10.50 10.79 -6.09
C CYS A 101 -10.33 9.52 -5.23
N SER A 102 -9.10 9.24 -4.80
CA SER A 102 -8.84 8.10 -3.92
C SER A 102 -9.62 8.19 -2.62
N GLU A 103 -9.65 9.36 -1.98
CA GLU A 103 -10.43 9.57 -0.75
C GLU A 103 -11.94 9.34 -0.98
N GLU A 104 -12.49 9.83 -2.08
CA GLU A 104 -13.90 9.65 -2.44
C GLU A 104 -14.26 8.17 -2.66
N GLU A 105 -13.41 7.43 -3.40
CA GLU A 105 -13.55 5.99 -3.61
C GLU A 105 -13.49 5.18 -2.31
N MET A 106 -12.57 5.55 -1.42
CA MET A 106 -12.44 4.90 -0.11
C MET A 106 -13.66 5.18 0.77
N GLN A 107 -14.16 6.42 0.80
CA GLN A 107 -15.38 6.75 1.54
C GLN A 107 -16.60 5.99 1.01
N PHE A 108 -16.74 5.88 -0.32
CA PHE A 108 -17.81 5.10 -0.95
C PHE A 108 -17.78 3.64 -0.46
N THR A 109 -16.61 3.00 -0.53
CA THR A 109 -16.46 1.59 -0.15
C THR A 109 -16.65 1.39 1.35
N LEU A 110 -16.13 2.28 2.19
CA LEU A 110 -16.36 2.22 3.63
C LEU A 110 -17.84 2.35 3.96
N ARG A 111 -18.57 3.31 3.37
CA ARG A 111 -20.04 3.42 3.57
C ARG A 111 -20.77 2.14 3.18
N LEU A 112 -20.33 1.47 2.11
CA LEU A 112 -20.92 0.21 1.64
C LEU A 112 -20.63 -0.96 2.58
N ARG A 113 -19.46 -1.01 3.21
CA ARG A 113 -18.95 -2.20 3.92
C ARG A 113 -18.87 -2.07 5.44
N TRP A 114 -18.97 -0.85 5.99
CA TRP A 114 -18.72 -0.54 7.40
C TRP A 114 -19.52 -1.43 8.37
N LYS A 115 -20.80 -1.66 8.08
CA LYS A 115 -21.69 -2.48 8.93
C LYS A 115 -21.18 -3.91 9.14
N ASN A 116 -20.32 -4.43 8.27
CA ASN A 116 -19.80 -5.79 8.36
C ASN A 116 -18.69 -5.95 9.42
N CYS A 117 -18.06 -4.86 9.86
CA CYS A 117 -16.87 -4.89 10.71
C CYS A 117 -16.82 -3.74 11.74
N GLN A 118 -17.86 -2.92 11.85
CA GLN A 118 -17.92 -1.76 12.75
C GLN A 118 -17.60 -2.10 14.22
N LYS A 119 -17.86 -3.34 14.65
CA LYS A 119 -17.62 -3.81 16.03
C LYS A 119 -16.18 -4.29 16.28
N THR A 120 -15.29 -4.14 15.32
CA THR A 120 -13.89 -4.62 15.43
C THR A 120 -13.01 -3.47 15.88
N GLU A 121 -13.14 -3.09 17.16
CA GLU A 121 -12.17 -2.19 17.79
C GLU A 121 -11.02 -3.01 18.38
N SER A 122 -9.80 -2.53 18.18
CA SER A 122 -8.64 -3.10 18.85
C SER A 122 -8.63 -2.64 20.30
N GLY A 123 -8.50 -3.56 21.26
CA GLY A 123 -8.21 -3.22 22.65
C GLY A 123 -6.82 -2.61 22.84
N TYR A 124 -5.97 -2.63 21.81
CA TYR A 124 -4.64 -2.02 21.80
C TYR A 124 -4.65 -0.68 21.08
N ASN A 125 -4.09 0.35 21.72
CA ASN A 125 -3.91 1.66 21.12
C ASN A 125 -2.64 1.69 20.25
N PHE A 126 -2.82 1.47 18.94
CA PHE A 126 -1.74 1.55 17.96
C PHE A 126 -1.21 2.97 17.70
N PHE A 127 -1.83 4.01 18.27
CA PHE A 127 -1.37 5.40 18.15
C PHE A 127 -0.47 5.85 19.31
N ASN A 128 -0.17 4.97 20.27
CA ASN A 128 0.89 5.21 21.24
C ASN A 128 2.27 4.96 20.59
N VAL A 129 2.67 5.88 19.71
CA VAL A 129 3.92 5.81 18.96
C VAL A 129 4.85 6.95 19.36
N THR A 130 6.16 6.75 19.19
CA THR A 130 7.16 7.81 19.35
C THR A 130 6.91 8.93 18.34
N LYS A 131 7.14 10.19 18.73
CA LYS A 131 7.11 11.35 17.81
C LYS A 131 8.38 11.49 16.97
N GLU A 132 9.31 10.55 17.11
CA GLU A 132 10.54 10.51 16.32
C GLU A 132 10.22 10.24 14.85
N VAL A 133 10.93 10.94 13.97
CA VAL A 133 10.79 10.74 12.53
C VAL A 133 11.28 9.33 12.18
N ALA A 134 10.42 8.55 11.54
CA ALA A 134 10.76 7.24 11.02
C ALA A 134 12.08 7.27 10.22
N GLY A 135 13.05 6.45 10.62
CA GLY A 135 14.35 6.37 9.96
C GLY A 135 15.36 7.46 10.33
N SER A 136 15.08 8.31 11.33
CA SER A 136 16.02 9.34 11.81
C SER A 136 17.40 8.80 12.21
N ASN A 137 17.46 7.55 12.69
CA ASN A 137 18.70 6.89 13.11
C ASN A 137 19.33 6.02 12.01
N ILE A 138 18.87 6.09 10.76
CA ILE A 138 19.42 5.32 9.64
C ILE A 138 20.45 6.17 8.90
N THR A 139 21.72 5.75 8.93
CA THR A 139 22.74 6.40 8.10
C THR A 139 22.59 5.98 6.63
N PRO A 140 23.10 6.79 5.67
CA PRO A 140 23.12 6.41 4.26
C PRO A 140 23.75 5.03 3.99
N GLU A 141 24.82 4.69 4.73
CA GLU A 141 25.51 3.40 4.62
C GLU A 141 24.63 2.26 5.09
N MET A 142 23.97 2.41 6.25
CA MET A 142 23.02 1.43 6.77
C MET A 142 21.87 1.20 5.78
N TYR A 143 21.39 2.27 5.16
CA TYR A 143 20.34 2.20 4.14
C TYR A 143 20.80 1.36 2.93
N CYS A 144 21.96 1.71 2.35
CA CYS A 144 22.52 1.03 1.18
C CYS A 144 22.82 -0.45 1.44
N GLN A 145 23.32 -0.79 2.63
CA GLN A 145 23.59 -2.16 3.03
C GLN A 145 22.30 -2.98 3.15
N ARG A 146 21.27 -2.43 3.80
CA ARG A 146 20.01 -3.14 4.06
C ARG A 146 19.15 -3.33 2.82
N ILE A 147 19.17 -2.40 1.85
CA ILE A 147 18.41 -2.54 0.60
C ILE A 147 19.10 -3.49 -0.40
N ASN A 148 20.40 -3.74 -0.22
CA ASN A 148 21.20 -4.64 -1.06
C ASN A 148 21.91 -5.74 -0.26
N PRO A 149 21.21 -6.55 0.54
CA PRO A 149 21.86 -7.49 1.45
C PRO A 149 22.78 -8.48 0.72
N ALA A 150 22.41 -8.89 -0.51
CA ALA A 150 23.23 -9.78 -1.32
C ALA A 150 24.61 -9.22 -1.73
N LEU A 151 24.81 -7.90 -1.70
CA LEU A 151 26.10 -7.26 -2.01
C LEU A 151 27.02 -7.14 -0.78
N TYR A 152 26.47 -7.32 0.42
CA TYR A 152 27.19 -7.09 1.69
C TYR A 152 27.23 -8.32 2.60
N VAL A 153 26.54 -9.41 2.24
CA VAL A 153 26.56 -10.69 2.96
C VAL A 153 27.63 -11.65 2.41
N SER A 154 28.61 -11.12 1.66
CA SER A 154 29.82 -11.86 1.28
C SER A 154 31.03 -11.36 2.06
N ALA A 155 31.16 -11.86 3.31
CA ALA A 155 32.40 -12.08 4.06
C ALA A 155 32.08 -13.00 5.26
#